data_AF-A0A2M7Z5R9-F1
#
_entry.id   AF-A0A2M7Z5R9-F1
#
_cell.length_a   1.000
_cell.length_b   1.000
_cell.length_c   1.000
_cell.angle_alpha   90.00
_cell.angle_beta   90.00
_cell.angle_gamma   90.00
#
_symmetry.space_group_name_H-M   'P 1'
#
loop_
_entity.id
_entity.type
_entity.pdbx_description
1 polymer ?
#
loop_
_entity_poly.entity_id
_entity_poly.type
_entity_poly.pdbx_seq_one_letter_code
_entity_poly.pdbx_strand_id
1 'polypeptide(L)'
;FESPYLEWHLSEILAPIVLNDIRIQKMLKRKADFYTEHKRIKIGGKTVPKYFNDLYNKIAKSKKFDEFLKESYQTIKKNSKLFKI
;
A
#
# COMPACT_ATOMS: atom_id res chain seq x y z
N PHE A 1 -12.68 21.29 -3.64
CA PHE A 1 -12.03 20.01 -3.33
C PHE A 1 -10.78 19.93 -4.20
N GLU A 2 -9.59 20.00 -3.60
CA GLU A 2 -8.31 20.01 -4.32
C GLU A 2 -7.65 18.62 -4.34
N SER A 3 -6.88 18.37 -5.42
CA SER A 3 -6.02 17.25 -5.85
C SER A 3 -5.58 16.20 -4.81
N PRO A 4 -5.38 14.93 -5.22
CA PRO A 4 -5.85 13.74 -4.53
C PRO A 4 -5.38 13.64 -3.07
N TYR A 5 -6.37 13.43 -2.20
CA TYR A 5 -6.18 13.17 -0.78
C TYR A 5 -5.23 11.98 -0.56
N LEU A 6 -4.39 12.03 0.47
CA LEU A 6 -3.43 10.96 0.80
C LEU A 6 -4.10 9.58 0.87
N GLU A 7 -5.36 9.56 1.28
CA GLU A 7 -6.24 8.40 1.32
C GLU A 7 -6.44 7.77 -0.07
N TRP A 8 -6.53 8.56 -1.14
CA TRP A 8 -6.60 8.08 -2.51
C TRP A 8 -5.33 7.33 -2.90
N HIS A 9 -4.17 7.97 -2.75
CA HIS A 9 -2.89 7.30 -3.01
C HIS A 9 -2.71 6.06 -2.14
N LEU A 10 -3.12 6.12 -0.88
CA LEU A 10 -3.09 4.97 0.00
C LEU A 10 -3.95 3.83 -0.56
N SER A 11 -5.16 4.10 -1.06
CA SER A 11 -6.02 3.09 -1.67
C SER A 11 -5.38 2.45 -2.90
N GLU A 12 -4.75 3.25 -3.77
CA GLU A 12 -4.04 2.77 -4.97
C GLU A 12 -2.84 1.88 -4.63
N ILE A 13 -2.20 2.11 -3.48
CA ILE A 13 -1.06 1.33 -2.99
C ILE A 13 -1.55 0.05 -2.30
N LEU A 14 -2.52 0.16 -1.39
CA LEU A 14 -2.93 -0.95 -0.53
C LEU A 14 -3.80 -1.96 -1.27
N ALA A 15 -4.66 -1.54 -2.20
CA ALA A 15 -5.52 -2.44 -2.95
C ALA A 15 -4.73 -3.55 -3.67
N PRO A 16 -3.71 -3.25 -4.51
CA PRO A 16 -2.93 -4.31 -5.15
C PRO A 16 -2.13 -5.16 -4.16
N ILE A 17 -1.75 -4.65 -2.98
CA ILE A 17 -1.08 -5.46 -1.94
C ILE A 17 -2.03 -6.52 -1.39
N VAL A 18 -3.24 -6.11 -1.01
CA VAL A 18 -4.26 -7.01 -0.45
C VAL A 18 -4.74 -7.99 -1.51
N LEU A 19 -5.03 -7.50 -2.73
CA LEU A 19 -5.48 -8.35 -3.84
C LEU A 19 -4.41 -9.37 -4.26
N ASN A 20 -3.13 -9.08 -3.99
CA ASN A 20 -2.03 -10.01 -4.25
C ASN A 20 -1.73 -10.98 -3.09
N ASP A 21 -2.47 -10.95 -1.99
CA ASP A 21 -2.42 -12.02 -0.99
C ASP A 21 -2.84 -13.35 -1.63
N ILE A 22 -2.08 -14.42 -1.40
CA ILE A 22 -2.31 -15.73 -2.04
C ILE A 22 -3.72 -16.28 -1.80
N ARG A 23 -4.33 -15.98 -0.65
CA ARG A 23 -5.71 -16.40 -0.32
C ARG A 23 -6.72 -15.71 -1.22
N ILE A 24 -6.51 -14.42 -1.47
CA ILE A 24 -7.38 -13.58 -2.29
C ILE A 24 -7.12 -13.84 -3.78
N GLN A 25 -5.86 -13.95 -4.21
CA GLN A 25 -5.51 -14.31 -5.58
C GLN A 25 -6.10 -15.65 -6.01
N LYS A 26 -6.06 -16.67 -5.14
CA LYS A 26 -6.67 -17.98 -5.43
C LYS A 26 -8.18 -17.88 -5.66
N MET A 27 -8.86 -17.03 -4.89
CA MET A 27 -10.29 -16.79 -5.04
C MET A 27 -10.63 -16.03 -6.33
N LEU A 28 -9.85 -14.99 -6.65
CA LEU A 28 -10.14 -14.10 -7.78
C LEU A 28 -9.52 -14.55 -9.11
N LYS A 29 -8.59 -15.52 -9.09
CA LYS A 29 -7.84 -16.03 -10.26
C LYS A 29 -7.15 -14.93 -11.09
N ARG A 30 -6.79 -13.82 -10.47
CA ARG A 30 -6.13 -12.67 -11.11
C ARG A 30 -5.07 -12.07 -10.20
N LYS A 31 -4.06 -11.44 -10.79
CA LYS A 31 -3.09 -10.60 -10.09
C LYS A 31 -3.53 -9.15 -10.20
N ALA A 32 -3.20 -8.35 -9.20
CA ALA A 32 -3.40 -6.92 -9.22
C ALA A 32 -2.08 -6.21 -9.55
N ASP A 33 -2.11 -5.28 -10.48
CA ASP A 33 -0.95 -4.48 -10.83
C ASP A 33 -0.85 -3.21 -9.99
N PHE A 34 0.38 -2.74 -9.82
CA PHE A 34 0.68 -1.47 -9.18
C PHE A 34 0.83 -0.37 -10.23
N TYR A 35 0.23 0.80 -9.98
CA TYR A 35 0.49 2.02 -10.74
C TYR A 35 2.00 2.32 -10.81
N THR A 36 2.44 2.78 -11.98
CA THR A 36 3.88 2.95 -12.26
C THR A 36 4.52 4.08 -11.45
N GLU A 37 3.72 5.09 -11.11
CA GLU A 37 4.04 6.25 -10.28
C GLU A 37 4.56 5.79 -8.91
N HIS A 38 3.82 4.87 -8.27
CA HIS A 38 4.18 4.32 -6.96
C HIS A 38 5.45 3.47 -7.00
N LYS A 39 5.82 2.89 -8.15
CA LYS A 39 7.08 2.13 -8.29
C LYS A 39 8.32 3.04 -8.26
N ARG A 40 8.17 4.33 -8.58
CA ARG A 40 9.28 5.31 -8.61
C ARG A 40 9.53 5.93 -7.23
N ILE A 41 8.50 6.02 -6.39
CA ILE A 41 8.61 6.56 -5.03
C ILE A 41 9.30 5.55 -4.11
N LYS A 42 10.22 6.03 -3.27
CA LYS A 42 10.92 5.22 -2.29
C LYS A 42 10.74 5.73 -0.86
N ILE A 43 10.49 4.81 0.08
CA ILE A 43 10.46 5.05 1.52
C ILE A 43 11.54 4.17 2.16
N GLY A 44 12.50 4.78 2.85
CA GLY A 44 13.61 4.02 3.48
C GLY A 44 14.39 3.15 2.48
N GLY A 45 14.61 3.64 1.26
CA GLY A 45 15.32 2.93 0.19
C GLY A 45 14.51 1.86 -0.54
N LYS A 46 13.31 1.50 -0.07
CA LYS A 46 12.40 0.53 -0.72
C LYS A 46 11.35 1.24 -1.56
N THR A 47 10.96 0.67 -2.70
CA THR A 47 9.81 1.18 -3.46
C THR A 47 8.55 1.13 -2.61
N VAL A 48 7.59 2.04 -2.84
CA VAL A 48 6.32 2.07 -2.09
C VAL A 48 5.61 0.71 -2.11
N PRO A 49 5.42 0.04 -3.27
CA PRO A 49 4.87 -1.31 -3.31
C PRO A 49 5.61 -2.30 -2.41
N LYS A 50 6.95 -2.27 -2.40
CA LYS A 50 7.76 -3.18 -1.59
C LYS A 50 7.63 -2.86 -0.09
N TYR A 51 7.68 -1.58 0.28
CA TYR A 51 7.57 -1.13 1.67
C TYR A 51 6.23 -1.58 2.28
N PHE A 52 5.12 -1.26 1.62
CA PHE A 52 3.80 -1.58 2.16
C PHE A 52 3.47 -3.07 2.07
N ASN A 53 4.02 -3.80 1.09
CA ASN A 53 3.91 -5.26 1.06
C ASN A 53 4.67 -5.91 2.22
N ASP A 54 5.87 -5.42 2.56
CA ASP A 54 6.60 -5.89 3.75
C ASP A 54 5.81 -5.59 5.04
N LEU A 55 5.19 -4.41 5.12
CA LEU A 55 4.32 -4.02 6.23
C LEU A 55 3.10 -4.94 6.36
N TYR A 56 2.41 -5.23 5.25
CA TYR A 56 1.28 -6.16 5.20
C TYR A 56 1.68 -7.56 5.67
N ASN A 57 2.81 -8.08 5.17
CA ASN A 57 3.29 -9.41 5.54
C ASN A 57 3.69 -9.50 7.03
N LYS A 58 4.19 -8.40 7.61
CA LYS A 58 4.55 -8.32 9.03
C LYS A 58 3.30 -8.29 9.95
N ILE A 59 2.27 -7.54 9.57
CA ILE A 59 1.15 -7.19 10.47
C ILE A 59 -0.15 -7.91 10.10
N ALA A 60 -0.59 -7.85 8.84
CA ALA A 60 -1.90 -8.40 8.48
C ALA A 60 -1.93 -9.94 8.56
N LYS A 61 -0.78 -10.61 8.36
CA LYS A 61 -0.68 -12.08 8.53
C LYS A 61 -0.85 -12.53 9.99
N SER A 62 -0.65 -11.66 10.98
CA SER A 62 -0.94 -11.96 12.39
C SER A 62 -2.40 -11.69 12.80
N LYS A 63 -3.31 -11.58 11.81
CA LYS A 63 -4.75 -11.28 11.96
C LYS A 63 -5.07 -9.87 12.46
N LYS A 64 -4.14 -8.93 12.30
CA LYS A 64 -4.27 -7.54 12.78
C LYS A 64 -4.38 -6.54 11.63
N PHE A 65 -5.41 -6.71 10.80
CA PHE A 65 -5.57 -5.91 9.59
C PHE A 65 -5.82 -4.42 9.92
N ASP A 66 -6.51 -4.12 11.02
CA ASP A 66 -6.73 -2.75 11.46
C ASP A 66 -5.42 -2.05 11.89
N GLU A 67 -4.52 -2.76 12.56
CA GLU A 67 -3.17 -2.26 12.88
C GLU A 67 -2.39 -1.97 11.58
N PHE A 68 -2.50 -2.84 10.57
CA PHE A 68 -1.90 -2.60 9.26
C PHE A 68 -2.43 -1.32 8.61
N LEU A 69 -3.75 -1.07 8.65
CA LEU A 69 -4.34 0.16 8.11
C LEU A 69 -3.86 1.40 8.87
N LYS A 70 -3.83 1.34 10.20
CA LYS A 70 -3.34 2.43 11.07
C LYS A 70 -1.87 2.76 10.75
N GLU A 71 -0.98 1.77 10.74
CA GLU A 71 0.43 1.99 10.43
C GLU A 71 0.65 2.48 8.99
N SER A 72 -0.14 1.98 8.04
CA SER A 72 -0.08 2.41 6.65
C SER A 72 -0.45 3.89 6.51
N TYR A 73 -1.51 4.33 7.20
CA TYR A 73 -1.92 5.73 7.21
C TYR A 73 -0.88 6.64 7.87
N GLN A 74 -0.33 6.24 9.03
CA GLN A 74 0.73 7.01 9.68
C GLN A 74 1.98 7.12 8.80
N THR A 75 2.33 6.05 8.09
CA THR A 75 3.46 6.05 7.14
C THR A 75 3.24 7.04 6.01
N ILE A 76 2.08 6.99 5.33
CA ILE A 76 1.84 7.87 4.19
C ILE A 76 1.73 9.34 4.62
N LYS A 77 1.12 9.60 5.79
CA LYS A 77 1.04 10.94 6.38
C LYS A 77 2.42 11.52 6.70
N LYS A 78 3.30 10.73 7.31
CA LYS A 78 4.70 11.12 7.61
C LYS A 78 5.50 11.43 6.34
N ASN A 79 5.19 10.74 5.24
CA ASN A 79 5.88 10.87 3.97
C ASN A 79 5.06 11.64 2.92
N SER A 80 4.07 12.43 3.34
CA SER A 80 3.07 13.06 2.44
C SER A 80 3.68 13.88 1.31
N LYS A 81 4.85 14.49 1.52
CA LYS A 81 5.59 15.26 0.50
C LYS A 81 6.00 14.40 -0.72
N LEU A 82 6.19 13.10 -0.55
CA LEU A 82 6.55 12.19 -1.65
C LEU A 82 5.38 11.88 -2.58
N PHE A 83 4.15 12.13 -2.13
CA PHE A 83 2.91 11.80 -2.83
C PHE A 83 2.19 13.05 -3.37
N LYS A 84 2.87 14.19 -3.40
CA LYS A 84 2.41 15.38 -4.12
C LYS A 84 2.85 15.28 -5.59
N ILE A 85 2.32 14.26 -6.28
CA ILE A 85 2.62 13.96 -7.69
C ILE A 85 1.69 14.78 -8.58
#